data_AF-A0A7K1GAL4-F1
#
_entry.id   AF-A0A7K1GAL4-F1
#
_cell.length_a   1.000
_cell.length_b   1.000
_cell.length_c   1.000
_cell.angle_alpha   90.00
_cell.angle_beta   90.00
_cell.angle_gamma   90.00
#
_symmetry.space_group_name_H-M   'P 1'
#
loop_
_entity.id
_entity.type
_entity.pdbx_description
1 polymer ?
#
loop_
_entity_poly.entity_id
_entity_poly.type
_entity_poly.pdbx_seq_one_letter_code
_entity_poly.pdbx_strand_id
1 'polypeptide(L)'
;MKKLILLSLTFLTLFSCGDEVQFNTPAFQGDRANELWRAKAFSASIDENGFLTITGTNNIETVNLRVPSVFEGTFVVGNVDAMEAEYIDGFGTRFSTNNRPDPSVSIYPELGEIVIEEIDVANATFTGTFRFLAFDASGLNSVGYTNGIFFKVPLISGTIPTNPMTCTDTEVAAETALLAYQATFDSSVEFVVSADFEAACNAYSDALLSQRNFCGDSDGSIQAMIDALGSCQISCAQATDNRAEAEAQYNTATIGNFDEKCAQYLFYLQEQIQFCGDDDGSIQAEIDALDCDDDDGDGVPNAFEDFNGDDDLTNDDTDGDGTPNYLDNDDDGDGVLTADEAVDVDGNPIDTDGDGDVDYLDNDDDGDGVFTNFETGDTDGNGVADYLDDDDDGDTILTINENADPNSDGNPVDALDSDADGTPDYLQA
;
A
#
# COMPACT_ATOMS: atom_id res chain seq x y z
N MET A 1 107.39 1.74 31.51
CA MET A 1 107.36 3.13 32.03
C MET A 1 106.47 3.96 31.11
N LYS A 2 105.38 4.53 31.67
CA LYS A 2 104.68 5.81 31.33
C LYS A 2 104.70 6.25 29.85
N LYS A 3 103.58 6.37 29.15
CA LYS A 3 102.56 7.46 29.20
C LYS A 3 101.25 6.92 28.56
N LEU A 4 100.13 6.80 29.27
CA LEU A 4 99.11 7.81 29.62
C LEU A 4 98.39 8.45 28.40
N ILE A 5 97.11 8.08 28.29
CA ILE A 5 95.93 8.96 28.11
C ILE A 5 95.94 9.85 26.86
N LEU A 6 95.22 9.43 25.80
CA LEU A 6 94.23 10.24 25.06
C LEU A 6 93.76 9.48 23.80
N LEU A 7 92.81 8.54 23.91
CA LEU A 7 91.88 8.22 22.80
C LEU A 7 90.72 7.30 23.28
N SER A 8 90.18 7.61 24.45
CA SER A 8 88.98 6.97 25.01
C SER A 8 87.78 7.92 24.96
N LEU A 9 87.72 8.78 23.95
CA LEU A 9 86.69 9.84 23.82
C LEU A 9 86.23 10.00 22.36
N THR A 10 86.03 8.89 21.66
CA THR A 10 85.46 8.89 20.29
C THR A 10 84.70 7.59 19.98
N PHE A 11 84.11 6.99 21.01
CA PHE A 11 83.23 5.82 20.90
C PHE A 11 82.03 5.92 21.86
N LEU A 12 81.59 7.15 22.12
CA LEU A 12 80.46 7.46 23.00
C LEU A 12 79.56 8.54 22.36
N THR A 13 79.24 8.38 21.08
CA THR A 13 78.25 9.20 20.37
C THR A 13 77.36 8.35 19.43
N LEU A 14 77.23 7.05 19.67
CA LEU A 14 76.36 6.16 18.88
C LEU A 14 75.38 5.34 19.74
N PHE A 15 75.08 5.79 20.96
CA PHE A 15 73.78 5.50 21.55
C PHE A 15 72.84 6.63 21.16
N SER A 16 72.43 6.61 19.88
CA SER A 16 71.09 7.08 19.57
C SER A 16 70.16 6.19 20.37
N CYS A 17 69.52 6.73 21.39
CA CYS A 17 68.23 6.21 21.78
C CYS A 17 67.37 6.32 20.51
N GLY A 18 67.21 5.20 19.79
CA GLY A 18 65.97 5.05 19.07
C GLY A 18 64.93 5.04 20.15
N ASP A 19 64.13 6.11 20.23
CA ASP A 19 62.82 6.00 20.85
C ASP A 19 62.06 4.98 19.99
N GLU A 20 62.23 3.69 20.30
CA GLU A 20 61.23 2.69 19.97
C GLU A 20 59.99 3.09 20.76
N VAL A 21 59.20 4.00 20.15
CA VAL A 21 57.80 4.14 20.47
C VAL A 21 57.22 2.77 20.18
N GLN A 22 57.10 1.96 21.23
CA GLN A 22 56.37 0.70 21.19
C GLN A 22 54.96 1.07 20.70
N PHE A 23 54.69 0.79 19.42
CA PHE A 23 53.39 1.02 18.83
C PHE A 23 52.40 0.13 19.58
N ASN A 24 51.64 0.73 20.50
CA ASN A 24 50.49 0.07 21.12
C ASN A 24 49.58 -0.36 19.98
N THR A 25 49.53 -1.66 19.71
CA THR A 25 48.78 -2.26 18.62
C THR A 25 48.08 -3.47 19.21
N PRO A 26 46.75 -3.43 19.47
CA PRO A 26 45.77 -2.37 19.15
C PRO A 26 45.83 -1.11 20.04
N ALA A 27 45.18 -0.03 19.61
CA ALA A 27 45.11 1.23 20.35
C ALA A 27 43.82 2.02 20.08
N PHE A 28 43.41 2.82 21.06
CA PHE A 28 42.44 3.91 20.90
C PHE A 28 42.97 5.10 21.69
N GLN A 29 43.26 6.21 21.03
CA GLN A 29 43.89 7.39 21.62
C GLN A 29 43.60 8.67 20.83
N GLY A 30 43.83 9.84 21.42
CA GLY A 30 43.73 11.13 20.75
C GLY A 30 44.22 12.27 21.65
N ASP A 31 44.42 13.45 21.09
CA ASP A 31 44.83 14.63 21.86
C ASP A 31 43.59 15.37 22.36
N ARG A 32 43.44 15.45 23.68
CA ARG A 32 42.37 16.21 24.34
C ARG A 32 42.99 17.38 25.08
N ALA A 33 42.61 18.61 24.72
CA ALA A 33 43.19 19.84 25.29
C ALA A 33 44.74 19.90 25.20
N ASN A 34 45.32 19.38 24.11
CA ASN A 34 46.76 19.22 23.88
C ASN A 34 47.47 18.21 24.79
N GLU A 35 46.72 17.39 25.54
CA GLU A 35 47.25 16.27 26.30
C GLU A 35 46.83 14.94 25.67
N LEU A 36 47.77 14.00 25.61
CA LEU A 36 47.50 12.69 25.04
C LEU A 36 46.55 11.89 25.93
N TRP A 37 45.36 11.60 25.40
CA TRP A 37 44.37 10.72 26.00
C TRP A 37 44.49 9.31 25.42
N ARG A 38 44.51 8.29 26.27
CA ARG A 38 44.59 6.87 25.86
C ARG A 38 43.54 6.04 26.56
N ALA A 39 42.80 5.26 25.79
CA ALA A 39 41.92 4.24 26.32
C ALA A 39 42.72 3.08 26.93
N LYS A 40 42.20 2.49 28.01
CA LYS A 40 42.66 1.24 28.60
C LYS A 40 41.89 0.03 28.08
N ALA A 41 40.64 0.25 27.67
CA ALA A 41 39.80 -0.74 27.03
C ALA A 41 39.08 -0.09 25.84
N PHE A 42 38.86 -0.85 24.78
CA PHE A 42 38.19 -0.39 23.58
C PHE A 42 37.49 -1.56 22.90
N SER A 43 36.40 -1.25 22.21
CA SER A 43 35.56 -2.24 21.53
C SER A 43 34.71 -1.58 20.46
N ALA A 44 34.29 -2.35 19.49
CA ALA A 44 33.25 -1.99 18.54
C ALA A 44 32.00 -2.84 18.75
N SER A 45 30.83 -2.26 18.49
CA SER A 45 29.56 -2.98 18.44
C SER A 45 28.73 -2.51 17.26
N ILE A 46 28.03 -3.45 16.61
CA ILE A 46 27.04 -3.15 15.57
C ILE A 46 25.66 -3.52 16.13
N ASP A 47 24.72 -2.58 16.09
CA ASP A 47 23.34 -2.80 16.54
C ASP A 47 22.46 -3.45 15.44
N GLU A 48 21.19 -3.69 15.76
CA GLU A 48 20.23 -4.32 14.84
C GLU A 48 19.94 -3.48 13.60
N ASN A 49 20.15 -2.16 13.68
CA ASN A 49 20.00 -1.23 12.55
C ASN A 49 21.28 -1.12 11.71
N GLY A 50 22.34 -1.86 12.08
CA GLY A 50 23.62 -1.85 11.39
C GLY A 50 24.54 -0.69 11.79
N PHE A 51 24.23 0.05 12.85
CA PHE A 51 25.02 1.22 13.24
C PHE A 51 26.24 0.76 14.03
N LEU A 52 27.42 1.22 13.61
CA LEU A 52 28.67 0.92 14.26
C LEU A 52 28.94 1.95 15.37
N THR A 53 29.15 1.45 16.58
CA THR A 53 29.67 2.25 17.70
C THR A 53 31.06 1.76 18.07
N ILE A 54 32.07 2.63 17.99
CA ILE A 54 33.43 2.38 18.44
C ILE A 54 33.64 3.12 19.77
N THR A 55 33.94 2.36 20.81
CA THR A 55 34.09 2.88 22.18
C THR A 55 35.53 2.73 22.65
N GLY A 56 36.06 3.79 23.28
CA GLY A 56 37.30 3.75 24.05
C GLY A 56 37.06 4.28 25.47
N THR A 57 37.61 3.63 26.49
CA THR A 57 37.49 4.06 27.89
C THR A 57 38.79 3.91 28.67
N ASN A 58 39.07 4.81 29.62
CA ASN A 58 40.25 4.76 30.50
C ASN A 58 39.91 4.39 31.97
N ASN A 59 38.73 3.77 32.18
CA ASN A 59 38.04 3.42 33.44
C ASN A 59 37.24 4.54 34.10
N ILE A 60 37.48 5.78 33.72
CA ILE A 60 36.84 6.96 34.32
C ILE A 60 36.14 7.78 33.24
N GLU A 61 36.76 7.90 32.07
CA GLU A 61 36.25 8.65 30.93
C GLU A 61 36.01 7.70 29.75
N THR A 62 35.05 8.06 28.91
CA THR A 62 34.65 7.25 27.74
C THR A 62 34.49 8.15 26.52
N VAL A 63 34.92 7.65 25.36
CA VAL A 63 34.66 8.22 24.04
C VAL A 63 33.86 7.20 23.24
N ASN A 64 32.71 7.61 22.70
CA ASN A 64 31.88 6.80 21.81
C ASN A 64 31.82 7.48 20.44
N LEU A 65 32.09 6.70 19.38
CA LEU A 65 32.03 7.15 17.99
C LEU A 65 30.97 6.31 17.29
N ARG A 66 29.84 6.91 16.96
CA ARG A 66 28.70 6.25 16.34
C ARG A 66 28.53 6.69 14.90
N VAL A 67 28.42 5.74 13.98
CA VAL A 67 28.14 5.98 12.56
C VAL A 67 27.01 5.06 12.08
N PRO A 68 26.15 5.51 11.15
CA PRO A 68 24.96 4.77 10.73
C PRO A 68 25.28 3.59 9.81
N SER A 69 26.51 3.44 9.33
CA SER A 69 26.86 2.40 8.38
C SER A 69 28.30 1.93 8.49
N VAL A 70 28.53 0.68 8.10
CA VAL A 70 29.79 -0.06 8.27
C VAL A 70 30.53 -0.15 6.94
N PHE A 71 31.04 0.98 6.44
CA PHE A 71 31.88 1.03 5.24
C PHE A 71 33.09 1.96 5.45
N GLU A 72 34.11 1.77 4.62
CA GLU A 72 35.31 2.61 4.62
C GLU A 72 34.99 3.98 4.02
N GLY A 73 35.17 5.04 4.81
CA GLY A 73 34.76 6.38 4.40
C GLY A 73 34.82 7.39 5.53
N THR A 74 34.42 8.63 5.20
CA THR A 74 34.39 9.76 6.12
C THR A 74 32.96 10.08 6.51
N PHE A 75 32.71 10.11 7.81
CA PHE A 75 31.43 10.47 8.44
C PHE A 75 31.59 11.81 9.15
N VAL A 76 30.77 12.78 8.78
CA VAL A 76 30.80 14.12 9.38
C VAL A 76 29.80 14.17 10.54
N VAL A 77 30.30 14.29 11.78
CA VAL A 77 29.47 14.23 12.99
C VAL A 77 28.89 15.61 13.36
N GLY A 78 27.71 15.60 13.96
CA GLY A 78 26.98 16.81 14.37
C GLY A 78 26.04 17.40 13.30
N ASN A 79 25.93 16.75 12.14
CA ASN A 79 24.91 17.05 11.12
C ASN A 79 23.70 16.12 11.20
N VAL A 80 23.89 14.92 11.77
CA VAL A 80 22.89 13.86 11.85
C VAL A 80 22.91 13.29 13.25
N ASP A 81 21.75 13.10 13.89
CA ASP A 81 21.71 12.52 15.24
C ASP A 81 22.30 11.10 15.29
N ALA A 82 22.21 10.37 14.18
CA ALA A 82 22.81 9.05 14.01
C ALA A 82 24.36 9.06 13.94
N MET A 83 24.96 10.18 13.54
CA MET A 83 26.42 10.36 13.43
C MET A 83 26.92 11.18 14.61
N GLU A 84 27.34 10.50 15.66
CA GLU A 84 27.64 11.13 16.95
C GLU A 84 29.06 10.78 17.40
N ALA A 85 29.82 11.81 17.77
CA ALA A 85 30.97 11.64 18.65
C ALA A 85 30.60 12.15 20.05
N GLU A 86 30.71 11.27 21.03
CA GLU A 86 30.32 11.52 22.40
C GLU A 86 31.52 11.30 23.32
N TYR A 87 31.63 12.16 24.32
CA TYR A 87 32.59 12.04 25.41
C TYR A 87 31.88 12.11 26.75
N ILE A 88 32.16 11.16 27.64
CA ILE A 88 31.67 11.13 29.01
C ILE A 88 32.86 11.32 29.95
N ASP A 89 32.78 12.33 30.82
CA ASP A 89 33.82 12.60 31.81
C ASP A 89 33.73 11.71 33.06
N GLY A 90 34.71 11.85 33.95
CA GLY A 90 34.76 11.09 35.21
C GLY A 90 33.65 11.35 36.22
N PHE A 91 32.82 12.37 35.98
CA PHE A 91 31.65 12.70 36.78
C PHE A 91 30.35 12.26 36.11
N GLY A 92 30.41 11.67 34.90
CA GLY A 92 29.27 11.26 34.10
C GLY A 92 28.65 12.36 33.26
N THR A 93 29.30 13.53 33.14
CA THR A 93 28.84 14.61 32.26
C THR A 93 29.03 14.18 30.81
N ARG A 94 27.95 14.26 30.01
CA ARG A 94 27.94 13.90 28.59
C ARG A 94 28.18 15.13 27.72
N PHE A 95 29.14 15.01 26.82
CA PHE A 95 29.42 15.94 25.74
C PHE A 95 29.12 15.24 24.42
N SER A 96 28.39 15.88 23.53
CA SER A 96 28.01 15.31 22.24
C SER A 96 28.16 16.33 21.12
N THR A 97 28.52 15.85 19.93
CA THR A 97 28.46 16.63 18.69
C THR A 97 27.04 16.98 18.25
N ASN A 98 26.02 16.31 18.79
CA ASN A 98 24.62 16.62 18.53
C ASN A 98 24.11 17.79 19.39
N ASN A 99 24.80 18.11 20.48
CA ASN A 99 24.50 19.29 21.29
C ASN A 99 24.98 20.56 20.57
N ARG A 100 24.08 21.50 20.33
CA ARG A 100 24.41 22.77 19.68
C ARG A 100 25.09 23.73 20.65
N PRO A 101 26.15 24.46 20.23
CA PRO A 101 26.74 25.49 21.05
C PRO A 101 25.74 26.59 21.37
N ASP A 102 25.83 27.17 22.56
CA ASP A 102 25.12 28.41 22.85
C ASP A 102 25.63 29.50 21.89
N PRO A 103 24.75 30.34 21.30
CA PRO A 103 25.17 31.40 20.38
C PRO A 103 26.18 32.41 20.96
N SER A 104 26.28 32.51 22.29
CA SER A 104 27.29 33.32 22.99
C SER A 104 28.69 32.69 22.98
N VAL A 105 28.78 31.37 22.72
CA VAL A 105 30.04 30.61 22.63
C VAL A 105 30.46 30.43 21.18
N SER A 106 29.56 29.93 20.33
CA SER A 106 29.83 29.80 18.89
C SER A 106 28.54 29.83 18.08
N ILE A 107 28.60 30.46 16.91
CA ILE A 107 27.51 30.50 15.92
C ILE A 107 27.64 29.33 14.93
N TYR A 108 28.84 28.79 14.76
CA TYR A 108 29.12 27.66 13.88
C TYR A 108 29.73 26.51 14.69
N PRO A 109 29.09 25.34 14.75
CA PRO A 109 29.76 24.17 15.26
C PRO A 109 30.89 23.79 14.27
N GLU A 110 32.14 23.69 14.77
CA GLU A 110 33.20 23.03 14.02
C GLU A 110 32.81 21.56 13.91
N LEU A 111 32.56 21.09 12.69
CA LEU A 111 32.16 19.70 12.45
C LEU A 111 33.28 18.75 12.86
N GLY A 112 32.90 17.64 13.48
CA GLY A 112 33.82 16.53 13.67
C GLY A 112 33.80 15.60 12.47
N GLU A 113 34.81 14.73 12.40
CA GLU A 113 34.89 13.67 11.41
C GLU A 113 35.29 12.37 12.10
N ILE A 114 34.63 11.28 11.72
CA ILE A 114 35.04 9.91 11.98
C ILE A 114 35.41 9.32 10.63
N VAL A 115 36.64 8.84 10.46
CA VAL A 115 37.11 8.21 9.23
C VAL A 115 37.37 6.74 9.53
N ILE A 116 36.66 5.85 8.83
CA ILE A 116 36.95 4.42 8.84
C ILE A 116 37.87 4.15 7.65
N GLU A 117 39.11 3.77 7.94
CA GLU A 117 40.16 3.57 6.92
C GLU A 117 40.31 2.10 6.52
N GLU A 118 40.03 1.18 7.43
CA GLU A 118 40.12 -0.27 7.18
C GLU A 118 39.09 -1.03 8.03
N ILE A 119 38.36 -1.93 7.36
CA ILE A 119 37.51 -2.93 8.00
C ILE A 119 38.10 -4.32 7.74
N ASP A 120 38.78 -4.89 8.73
CA ASP A 120 39.30 -6.26 8.63
C ASP A 120 38.18 -7.25 8.99
N VAL A 121 37.48 -7.73 7.97
CA VAL A 121 36.36 -8.68 8.12
C VAL A 121 36.83 -10.03 8.70
N ALA A 122 38.06 -10.46 8.39
CA ALA A 122 38.58 -11.75 8.83
C ALA A 122 38.90 -11.76 10.33
N ASN A 123 39.40 -10.65 10.86
CA ASN A 123 39.71 -10.49 12.28
C ASN A 123 38.63 -9.71 13.05
N ALA A 124 37.58 -9.24 12.36
CA ALA A 124 36.52 -8.37 12.87
C ALA A 124 37.08 -7.15 13.62
N THR A 125 37.98 -6.40 12.99
CA THR A 125 38.59 -5.19 13.58
C THR A 125 38.44 -3.95 12.71
N PHE A 126 38.35 -2.79 13.36
CA PHE A 126 38.24 -1.48 12.72
C PHE A 126 39.48 -0.62 12.97
N THR A 127 39.94 0.06 11.92
CA THR A 127 41.02 1.04 11.98
C THR A 127 40.58 2.35 11.32
N GLY A 128 41.01 3.47 11.90
CA GLY A 128 40.72 4.78 11.37
C GLY A 128 41.07 5.92 12.31
N THR A 129 40.55 7.10 11.99
CA THR A 129 40.84 8.35 12.69
C THR A 129 39.58 9.08 13.10
N PHE A 130 39.71 9.98 14.08
CA PHE A 130 38.61 10.84 14.48
C PHE A 130 39.10 12.21 14.95
N ARG A 131 38.25 13.22 14.77
CA ARG A 131 38.36 14.54 15.38
C ARG A 131 36.96 15.05 15.65
N PHE A 132 36.74 15.75 16.76
CA PHE A 132 35.45 16.37 17.01
C PHE A 132 35.55 17.48 18.05
N LEU A 133 34.56 18.36 18.02
CA LEU A 133 34.24 19.31 19.07
C LEU A 133 32.82 19.02 19.55
N ALA A 134 32.68 18.61 20.81
CA ALA A 134 31.41 18.21 21.41
C ALA A 134 31.03 19.17 22.54
N PHE A 135 29.74 19.44 22.71
CA PHE A 135 29.23 20.35 23.74
C PHE A 135 28.42 19.58 24.79
N ASP A 136 28.39 20.09 26.02
CA ASP A 136 27.47 19.58 27.03
C ASP A 136 26.01 19.98 26.71
N ALA A 137 25.07 19.48 27.51
CA ALA A 137 23.64 19.79 27.31
C ALA A 137 23.30 21.30 27.41
N SER A 138 24.17 22.12 28.01
CA SER A 138 23.98 23.57 28.09
C SER A 138 24.48 24.32 26.86
N GLY A 139 25.32 23.69 26.04
CA GLY A 139 26.01 24.34 24.92
C GLY A 139 27.13 25.30 25.36
N LEU A 140 27.37 25.47 26.66
CA LEU A 140 28.34 26.44 27.20
C LEU A 140 29.73 25.85 27.40
N ASN A 141 29.82 24.54 27.65
CA ASN A 141 31.09 23.84 27.82
C ASN A 141 31.35 22.91 26.65
N SER A 142 32.60 22.83 26.22
CA SER A 142 33.00 21.96 25.11
C SER A 142 34.21 21.10 25.44
N VAL A 143 34.32 19.98 24.74
CA VAL A 143 35.50 19.12 24.72
C VAL A 143 35.89 18.87 23.27
N GLY A 144 37.18 19.02 22.97
CA GLY A 144 37.73 18.77 21.66
C GLY A 144 38.72 17.62 21.68
N TYR A 145 38.62 16.73 20.69
CA TYR A 145 39.63 15.74 20.36
C TYR A 145 40.23 16.05 18.99
N THR A 146 41.57 16.09 18.93
CA THR A 146 42.33 16.19 17.69
C THR A 146 43.28 15.00 17.56
N ASN A 147 43.70 14.68 16.33
CA ASN A 147 44.62 13.56 16.04
C ASN A 147 44.15 12.22 16.65
N GLY A 148 42.85 11.97 16.72
CA GLY A 148 42.29 10.74 17.25
C GLY A 148 42.55 9.56 16.31
N ILE A 149 42.91 8.42 16.88
CA ILE A 149 43.20 7.17 16.16
C ILE A 149 42.55 6.01 16.93
N PHE A 150 41.83 5.17 16.21
CA PHE A 150 41.46 3.82 16.65
C PHE A 150 42.14 2.82 15.69
N PHE A 151 42.92 1.89 16.23
CA PHE A 151 43.72 0.96 15.44
C PHE A 151 43.45 -0.47 15.88
N LYS A 152 42.89 -1.26 14.96
CA LYS A 152 42.49 -2.66 15.19
C LYS A 152 41.58 -2.85 16.41
N VAL A 153 40.58 -1.99 16.55
CA VAL A 153 39.57 -2.12 17.62
C VAL A 153 38.65 -3.31 17.30
N PRO A 154 38.52 -4.31 18.19
CA PRO A 154 37.77 -5.52 17.90
C PRO A 154 36.25 -5.34 18.04
N LEU A 155 35.50 -5.95 17.14
CA LEU A 155 34.05 -6.11 17.25
C LEU A 155 33.74 -7.14 18.34
N ILE A 156 32.96 -6.74 19.35
CA ILE A 156 32.56 -7.62 20.46
C ILE A 156 31.08 -8.01 20.40
N SER A 157 30.27 -7.31 19.60
CA SER A 157 28.84 -7.54 19.45
C SER A 157 28.36 -7.11 18.06
N GLY A 158 27.42 -7.86 17.50
CA GLY A 158 26.92 -7.66 16.12
C GLY A 158 27.77 -8.34 15.06
N THR A 159 27.41 -8.14 13.79
CA THR A 159 28.10 -8.74 12.62
C THR A 159 28.37 -7.68 11.57
N ILE A 160 29.52 -7.75 10.91
CA ILE A 160 29.85 -6.85 9.79
C ILE A 160 28.93 -7.18 8.61
N PRO A 161 28.09 -6.24 8.13
CA PRO A 161 27.20 -6.47 7.01
C PRO A 161 27.98 -6.72 5.72
N THR A 162 27.52 -7.64 4.88
CA THR A 162 28.10 -7.87 3.54
C THR A 162 27.70 -6.80 2.53
N ASN A 163 26.57 -6.13 2.77
CA ASN A 163 26.08 -5.00 1.99
C ASN A 163 25.60 -3.92 2.96
N PRO A 164 26.49 -3.02 3.42
CA PRO A 164 26.12 -1.98 4.36
C PRO A 164 25.20 -0.95 3.69
N MET A 165 24.07 -0.65 4.32
CA MET A 165 23.13 0.36 3.80
C MET A 165 23.76 1.75 3.84
N THR A 166 23.65 2.50 2.75
CA THR A 166 24.22 3.85 2.61
C THR A 166 23.13 4.91 2.50
N CYS A 167 23.51 6.18 2.62
CA CYS A 167 22.60 7.29 2.36
C CYS A 167 21.96 7.19 0.96
N THR A 168 22.75 6.89 -0.08
CA THR A 168 22.23 6.72 -1.44
C THR A 168 21.21 5.59 -1.56
N ASP A 169 21.40 4.48 -0.84
CA ASP A 169 20.40 3.39 -0.83
C ASP A 169 19.08 3.86 -0.23
N THR A 170 19.13 4.63 0.86
CA THR A 170 17.92 5.18 1.50
C THR A 170 17.25 6.27 0.67
N GLU A 171 18.00 7.07 -0.10
CA GLU A 171 17.44 8.04 -1.06
C GLU A 171 16.64 7.34 -2.16
N VAL A 172 17.19 6.27 -2.75
CA VAL A 172 16.50 5.46 -3.78
C VAL A 172 15.25 4.79 -3.20
N ALA A 173 15.32 4.29 -1.96
CA ALA A 173 14.18 3.70 -1.28
C ALA A 173 13.05 4.72 -1.06
N ALA A 174 13.38 5.94 -0.61
CA ALA A 174 12.41 7.03 -0.46
C ALA A 174 11.79 7.45 -1.80
N GLU A 175 12.58 7.54 -2.88
CA GLU A 175 12.05 7.85 -4.23
C GLU A 175 11.09 6.75 -4.72
N THR A 176 11.45 5.49 -4.52
CA THR A 176 10.60 4.35 -4.90
C THR A 176 9.29 4.35 -4.12
N ALA A 177 9.34 4.61 -2.81
CA ALA A 177 8.16 4.68 -1.96
C ALA A 177 7.27 5.90 -2.28
N LEU A 178 7.86 7.04 -2.65
CA LEU A 178 7.11 8.21 -3.11
C LEU A 178 6.30 7.90 -4.38
N LEU A 179 6.90 7.21 -5.36
CA LEU A 179 6.19 6.83 -6.58
C LEU A 179 5.03 5.87 -6.29
N ALA A 180 5.23 4.91 -5.38
CA ALA A 180 4.17 4.01 -4.95
C ALA A 180 3.04 4.75 -4.24
N TYR A 181 3.37 5.70 -3.34
CA TYR A 181 2.39 6.56 -2.68
C TYR A 181 1.59 7.38 -3.69
N GLN A 182 2.26 8.07 -4.62
CA GLN A 182 1.59 8.90 -5.64
C GLN A 182 0.68 8.09 -6.58
N ALA A 183 1.02 6.84 -6.88
CA ALA A 183 0.20 5.98 -7.73
C ALA A 183 -1.19 5.67 -7.11
N THR A 184 -1.35 5.77 -5.78
CA THR A 184 -2.62 5.48 -5.11
C THR A 184 -3.69 6.57 -5.29
N PHE A 185 -3.29 7.76 -5.73
CA PHE A 185 -4.19 8.91 -5.95
C PHE A 185 -3.88 9.63 -7.28
N ASP A 186 -3.32 8.90 -8.24
CA ASP A 186 -3.10 9.41 -9.59
C ASP A 186 -4.44 9.71 -10.29
N SER A 187 -4.49 10.69 -11.18
CA SER A 187 -5.72 11.02 -11.90
C SER A 187 -6.28 9.91 -12.81
N SER A 188 -5.51 8.84 -13.03
CA SER A 188 -5.94 7.65 -13.76
C SER A 188 -6.61 6.58 -12.89
N VAL A 189 -6.56 6.70 -11.56
CA VAL A 189 -7.33 5.79 -10.70
C VAL A 189 -8.77 6.27 -10.62
N GLU A 190 -9.68 5.31 -10.68
CA GLU A 190 -11.13 5.53 -10.54
C GLU A 190 -11.50 5.80 -9.09
N PHE A 191 -10.90 5.03 -8.17
CA PHE A 191 -11.07 5.18 -6.74
C PHE A 191 -9.73 5.29 -6.02
N VAL A 192 -9.67 6.18 -5.02
CA VAL A 192 -8.56 6.22 -4.06
C VAL A 192 -8.87 5.25 -2.93
N VAL A 193 -8.35 4.02 -3.03
CA VAL A 193 -8.56 2.98 -2.02
C VAL A 193 -7.85 3.35 -0.72
N SER A 194 -8.60 3.57 0.36
CA SER A 194 -8.07 4.05 1.64
C SER A 194 -6.98 3.16 2.25
N ALA A 195 -7.14 1.83 2.18
CA ALA A 195 -6.15 0.87 2.68
C ALA A 195 -4.82 0.94 1.92
N ASP A 196 -4.87 1.04 0.58
CA ASP A 196 -3.67 1.13 -0.26
C ASP A 196 -2.97 2.47 -0.08
N PHE A 197 -3.75 3.56 0.00
CA PHE A 197 -3.24 4.90 0.31
C PHE A 197 -2.50 4.92 1.65
N GLU A 198 -3.11 4.38 2.72
CA GLU A 198 -2.51 4.33 4.05
C GLU A 198 -1.21 3.51 4.03
N ALA A 199 -1.24 2.32 3.44
CA ALA A 199 -0.08 1.44 3.37
C ALA A 199 1.08 2.10 2.61
N ALA A 200 0.82 2.73 1.46
CA ALA A 200 1.83 3.39 0.66
C ALA A 200 2.36 4.67 1.33
N CYS A 201 1.50 5.45 1.97
CA CYS A 201 1.90 6.64 2.73
C CYS A 201 2.81 6.28 3.92
N ASN A 202 2.44 5.25 4.69
CA ASN A 202 3.25 4.77 5.81
C ASN A 202 4.61 4.24 5.33
N ALA A 203 4.63 3.47 4.24
CA ALA A 203 5.88 3.00 3.64
C ALA A 203 6.78 4.15 3.19
N TYR A 204 6.20 5.23 2.64
CA TYR A 204 6.96 6.43 2.28
C TYR A 204 7.48 7.19 3.51
N SER A 205 6.66 7.34 4.55
CA SER A 205 7.07 7.92 5.84
C SER A 205 8.25 7.16 6.46
N ASP A 206 8.18 5.83 6.50
CA ASP A 206 9.26 4.97 7.00
C ASP A 206 10.54 5.09 6.16
N ALA A 207 10.40 5.19 4.83
CA ALA A 207 11.54 5.40 3.94
C ALA A 207 12.21 6.77 4.18
N LEU A 208 11.43 7.84 4.39
CA LEU A 208 11.94 9.16 4.77
C LEU A 208 12.62 9.15 6.13
N LEU A 209 12.07 8.43 7.11
CA LEU A 209 12.69 8.25 8.44
C LEU A 209 14.03 7.53 8.32
N SER A 210 14.10 6.49 7.48
CA SER A 210 15.34 5.79 7.16
C SER A 210 16.34 6.73 6.48
N GLN A 211 15.92 7.48 5.46
CA GLN A 211 16.76 8.48 4.79
C GLN A 211 17.30 9.53 5.77
N ARG A 212 16.44 10.08 6.64
CA ARG A 212 16.84 11.02 7.69
C ARG A 212 17.92 10.44 8.60
N ASN A 213 17.82 9.16 8.95
CA ASN A 213 18.77 8.48 9.83
C ASN A 213 20.14 8.25 9.17
N PHE A 214 20.20 8.04 7.85
CA PHE A 214 21.45 7.74 7.13
C PHE A 214 22.09 8.97 6.48
N CYS A 215 21.28 9.92 5.99
CA CYS A 215 21.71 11.11 5.27
C CYS A 215 21.75 12.37 6.14
N GLY A 216 20.95 12.43 7.20
CA GLY A 216 20.74 13.65 7.97
C GLY A 216 19.66 14.56 7.42
N ASP A 217 19.33 15.58 8.22
CA ASP A 217 18.29 16.56 7.91
C ASP A 217 18.58 17.88 8.61
N SER A 218 19.77 18.44 8.36
CA SER A 218 20.21 19.67 9.02
C SER A 218 19.38 20.91 8.64
N ASP A 219 18.72 20.88 7.47
CA ASP A 219 17.84 21.95 7.01
C ASP A 219 16.35 21.71 7.34
N GLY A 220 16.02 20.53 7.89
CA GLY A 220 14.65 20.16 8.26
C GLY A 220 13.76 19.79 7.08
N SER A 221 14.32 19.64 5.87
CA SER A 221 13.56 19.32 4.67
C SER A 221 12.91 17.93 4.73
N ILE A 222 13.60 16.91 5.25
CA ILE A 222 13.06 15.56 5.39
C ILE A 222 11.98 15.51 6.46
N GLN A 223 12.21 16.16 7.61
CA GLN A 223 11.20 16.29 8.65
C GLN A 223 9.95 17.00 8.14
N ALA A 224 10.11 18.08 7.36
CA ALA A 224 8.97 18.78 6.77
C ALA A 224 8.18 17.89 5.80
N MET A 225 8.85 17.01 5.04
CA MET A 225 8.17 16.03 4.20
C MET A 225 7.38 15.00 5.03
N ILE A 226 7.97 14.47 6.11
CA ILE A 226 7.28 13.54 7.01
C ILE A 226 6.06 14.21 7.66
N ASP A 227 6.23 15.44 8.17
CA ASP A 227 5.14 16.19 8.80
C ASP A 227 4.00 16.49 7.81
N ALA A 228 4.32 16.67 6.53
CA ALA A 228 3.33 16.92 5.47
C ALA A 228 2.46 15.69 5.12
N LEU A 229 2.91 14.47 5.44
CA LEU A 229 2.11 13.25 5.26
C LEU A 229 0.95 13.14 6.28
N GLY A 230 1.03 13.90 7.38
CA GLY A 230 -0.02 13.95 8.39
C GLY A 230 -0.30 12.58 9.01
N SER A 231 -1.56 12.17 9.01
CA SER A 231 -2.01 10.89 9.58
C SER A 231 -1.92 9.71 8.62
N CYS A 232 -1.46 9.90 7.38
CA CYS A 232 -1.51 8.87 6.33
C CYS A 232 -2.91 8.28 6.14
N GLN A 233 -3.92 9.14 6.11
CA GLN A 233 -5.31 8.77 5.82
C GLN A 233 -5.78 9.59 4.62
N ILE A 234 -6.73 9.05 3.86
CA ILE A 234 -7.37 9.84 2.80
C ILE A 234 -8.09 11.04 3.41
N SER A 235 -8.14 12.12 2.65
CA SER A 235 -8.88 13.31 3.03
C SER A 235 -10.39 13.11 2.86
N CYS A 236 -11.18 13.90 3.58
CA CYS A 236 -12.63 13.95 3.36
C CYS A 236 -12.98 14.32 1.91
N ALA A 237 -12.15 15.12 1.22
CA ALA A 237 -12.37 15.42 -0.19
C ALA A 237 -12.25 14.16 -1.06
N GLN A 238 -11.21 13.35 -0.86
CA GLN A 238 -11.04 12.08 -1.59
C GLN A 238 -12.17 11.07 -1.29
N ALA A 239 -12.60 10.96 -0.03
CA ALA A 239 -13.74 10.11 0.32
C ALA A 239 -15.05 10.59 -0.34
N THR A 240 -15.23 11.92 -0.44
CA THR A 240 -16.39 12.51 -1.14
C THR A 240 -16.32 12.25 -2.65
N ASP A 241 -15.14 12.36 -3.26
CA ASP A 241 -14.93 12.07 -4.68
C ASP A 241 -15.18 10.57 -4.97
N ASN A 242 -14.68 9.67 -4.13
CA ASN A 242 -14.97 8.23 -4.23
C ASN A 242 -16.48 7.94 -4.16
N ARG A 243 -17.20 8.53 -3.20
CA ARG A 243 -18.67 8.38 -3.07
C ARG A 243 -19.40 8.91 -4.30
N ALA A 244 -18.98 10.05 -4.86
CA ALA A 244 -19.60 10.63 -6.04
C ALA A 244 -19.37 9.76 -7.30
N GLU A 245 -18.20 9.16 -7.45
CA GLU A 245 -17.92 8.22 -8.53
C GLU A 245 -18.76 6.94 -8.38
N ALA A 246 -18.84 6.38 -7.16
CA ALA A 246 -19.65 5.20 -6.90
C ALA A 246 -21.15 5.45 -7.11
N GLU A 247 -21.66 6.62 -6.71
CA GLU A 247 -23.04 7.05 -7.00
C GLU A 247 -23.30 7.13 -8.51
N ALA A 248 -22.35 7.67 -9.28
CA ALA A 248 -22.49 7.75 -10.73
C ALA A 248 -22.59 6.36 -11.37
N GLN A 249 -21.81 5.40 -10.88
CA GLN A 249 -21.85 4.01 -11.36
C GLN A 249 -23.13 3.30 -10.95
N TYR A 250 -23.55 3.45 -9.69
CA TYR A 250 -24.81 2.91 -9.16
C TYR A 250 -26.03 3.39 -9.97
N ASN A 251 -26.11 4.69 -10.27
CA ASN A 251 -27.21 5.26 -11.05
C ASN A 251 -27.26 4.79 -12.52
N THR A 252 -26.20 4.15 -13.01
CA THR A 252 -26.11 3.59 -14.37
C THR A 252 -25.95 2.08 -14.36
N ALA A 253 -26.15 1.45 -13.21
CA ALA A 253 -26.08 0.01 -13.08
C ALA A 253 -27.17 -0.65 -13.93
N THR A 254 -26.86 -1.82 -14.45
CA THR A 254 -27.82 -2.70 -15.12
C THR A 254 -28.19 -3.82 -14.14
N ILE A 255 -29.26 -4.57 -14.43
CA ILE A 255 -29.69 -5.73 -13.63
C ILE A 255 -28.47 -6.63 -13.30
N GLY A 256 -27.70 -7.01 -14.33
CA GLY A 256 -26.55 -7.92 -14.15
C GLY A 256 -25.34 -7.39 -13.36
N ASN A 257 -25.28 -6.10 -13.01
CA ASN A 257 -24.18 -5.55 -12.20
C ASN A 257 -24.63 -4.72 -10.99
N PHE A 258 -25.94 -4.63 -10.74
CA PHE A 258 -26.51 -3.79 -9.70
C PHE A 258 -25.98 -4.12 -8.32
N ASP A 259 -25.95 -5.39 -7.93
CA ASP A 259 -25.43 -5.83 -6.63
C ASP A 259 -24.01 -5.32 -6.36
N GLU A 260 -23.14 -5.43 -7.37
CA GLU A 260 -21.76 -4.96 -7.26
C GLU A 260 -21.72 -3.44 -7.07
N LYS A 261 -22.49 -2.70 -7.86
CA LYS A 261 -22.50 -1.23 -7.83
C LYS A 261 -23.20 -0.68 -6.58
N CYS A 262 -24.27 -1.31 -6.12
CA CYS A 262 -24.97 -0.96 -4.90
C CYS A 262 -24.10 -1.20 -3.67
N ALA A 263 -23.45 -2.38 -3.59
CA ALA A 263 -22.50 -2.67 -2.51
C ALA A 263 -21.28 -1.73 -2.52
N GLN A 264 -20.77 -1.38 -3.70
CA GLN A 264 -19.70 -0.40 -3.85
C GLN A 264 -20.14 0.98 -3.38
N TYR A 265 -21.35 1.40 -3.74
CA TYR A 265 -21.90 2.68 -3.32
C TYR A 265 -22.09 2.75 -1.80
N LEU A 266 -22.69 1.71 -1.21
CA LEU A 266 -22.83 1.55 0.24
C LEU A 266 -21.47 1.63 0.96
N PHE A 267 -20.44 0.97 0.42
CA PHE A 267 -19.09 1.03 0.98
C PHE A 267 -18.55 2.47 1.04
N TYR A 268 -18.70 3.24 -0.05
CA TYR A 268 -18.18 4.61 -0.09
C TYR A 268 -19.03 5.62 0.68
N LEU A 269 -20.33 5.38 0.86
CA LEU A 269 -21.14 6.13 1.82
C LEU A 269 -20.58 5.95 3.24
N GLN A 270 -20.32 4.70 3.65
CA GLN A 270 -19.74 4.39 4.96
C GLN A 270 -18.32 4.98 5.12
N GLU A 271 -17.50 4.91 4.08
CA GLU A 271 -16.16 5.51 4.05
C GLU A 271 -16.23 7.04 4.22
N GLN A 272 -17.17 7.71 3.57
CA GLN A 272 -17.39 9.14 3.74
C GLN A 272 -17.76 9.49 5.18
N ILE A 273 -18.66 8.73 5.83
CA ILE A 273 -18.97 8.91 7.26
C ILE A 273 -17.70 8.76 8.10
N GLN A 274 -16.88 7.76 7.82
CA GLN A 274 -15.64 7.51 8.57
C GLN A 274 -14.66 8.70 8.51
N PHE A 275 -14.47 9.32 7.35
CA PHE A 275 -13.44 10.34 7.15
C PHE A 275 -13.96 11.79 7.21
N CYS A 276 -15.24 12.02 6.94
CA CYS A 276 -15.88 13.34 6.99
C CYS A 276 -16.77 13.54 8.23
N GLY A 277 -17.28 12.45 8.82
CA GLY A 277 -18.38 12.49 9.78
C GLY A 277 -19.75 12.67 9.11
N ASP A 278 -20.81 12.47 9.90
CA ASP A 278 -22.20 12.62 9.48
C ASP A 278 -23.04 13.22 10.62
N ASP A 279 -22.70 14.44 11.01
CA ASP A 279 -23.31 15.09 12.18
C ASP A 279 -24.80 15.42 11.98
N ASP A 280 -25.24 15.60 10.73
CA ASP A 280 -26.64 15.86 10.38
C ASP A 280 -27.45 14.58 10.07
N GLY A 281 -26.78 13.43 9.96
CA GLY A 281 -27.39 12.13 9.70
C GLY A 281 -27.85 11.97 8.25
N SER A 282 -27.41 12.83 7.34
CA SER A 282 -27.86 12.81 5.94
C SER A 282 -27.33 11.59 5.20
N ILE A 283 -26.08 11.20 5.43
CA ILE A 283 -25.48 10.04 4.77
C ILE A 283 -26.06 8.75 5.38
N GLN A 284 -26.26 8.70 6.70
CA GLN A 284 -26.90 7.56 7.33
C GLN A 284 -28.35 7.37 6.84
N ALA A 285 -29.10 8.45 6.64
CA ALA A 285 -30.45 8.36 6.09
C ALA A 285 -30.46 7.86 4.63
N GLU A 286 -29.43 8.17 3.85
CA GLU A 286 -29.23 7.63 2.50
C GLU A 286 -28.91 6.14 2.53
N ILE A 287 -28.01 5.71 3.42
CA ILE A 287 -27.72 4.28 3.65
C ILE A 287 -28.97 3.52 4.08
N ASP A 288 -29.75 4.07 5.01
CA ASP A 288 -30.97 3.43 5.54
C ASP A 288 -32.09 3.31 4.49
N ALA A 289 -32.03 4.10 3.41
CA ALA A 289 -32.99 4.11 2.31
C ALA A 289 -32.48 3.38 1.06
N LEU A 290 -31.21 2.98 1.03
CA LEU A 290 -30.61 2.26 -0.08
C LEU A 290 -31.08 0.80 -0.01
N ASP A 291 -31.82 0.39 -1.03
CA ASP A 291 -32.18 -1.01 -1.24
C ASP A 291 -31.17 -1.64 -2.22
N CYS A 292 -30.47 -2.67 -1.75
CA CYS A 292 -29.54 -3.47 -2.54
C CYS A 292 -29.95 -4.95 -2.52
N ASP A 293 -31.17 -5.25 -2.04
CA ASP A 293 -31.64 -6.61 -1.90
C ASP A 293 -32.38 -7.07 -3.18
N ASP A 294 -32.49 -8.39 -3.29
CA ASP A 294 -33.20 -9.18 -4.28
C ASP A 294 -33.98 -10.20 -3.41
N ASP A 295 -35.27 -9.92 -3.18
CA ASP A 295 -36.02 -10.50 -2.07
C ASP A 295 -36.45 -11.96 -2.33
N ASP A 296 -36.71 -12.33 -3.58
CA ASP A 296 -36.96 -13.72 -4.02
C ASP A 296 -35.70 -14.45 -4.49
N GLY A 297 -34.64 -13.73 -4.88
CA GLY A 297 -33.38 -14.29 -5.32
C GLY A 297 -33.41 -14.81 -6.76
N ASP A 298 -34.25 -14.24 -7.62
CA ASP A 298 -34.38 -14.60 -9.02
C ASP A 298 -33.37 -13.89 -9.95
N GLY A 299 -32.60 -12.94 -9.42
CA GLY A 299 -31.56 -12.24 -10.18
C GLY A 299 -32.00 -10.94 -10.84
N VAL A 300 -33.25 -10.51 -10.66
CA VAL A 300 -33.71 -9.14 -10.89
C VAL A 300 -33.79 -8.44 -9.52
N PRO A 301 -32.94 -7.45 -9.23
CA PRO A 301 -33.02 -6.74 -7.96
C PRO A 301 -34.32 -5.93 -7.86
N ASN A 302 -34.89 -5.84 -6.64
CA ASN A 302 -36.08 -5.06 -6.31
C ASN A 302 -36.15 -3.67 -7.00
N ALA A 303 -35.00 -3.01 -7.16
CA ALA A 303 -34.89 -1.70 -7.79
C ALA A 303 -35.26 -1.66 -9.29
N PHE A 304 -35.35 -2.82 -9.95
CA PHE A 304 -35.73 -2.98 -11.36
C PHE A 304 -37.13 -3.56 -11.55
N GLU A 305 -37.86 -3.82 -10.48
CA GLU A 305 -39.17 -4.49 -10.50
C GLU A 305 -40.35 -3.52 -10.29
N ASP A 306 -40.07 -2.21 -10.23
CA ASP A 306 -41.09 -1.15 -10.36
C ASP A 306 -41.32 -0.84 -11.84
N PHE A 307 -42.02 -1.75 -12.53
CA PHE A 307 -42.20 -1.65 -13.98
C PHE A 307 -43.06 -0.44 -14.36
N ASN A 308 -44.02 -0.07 -13.51
CA ASN A 308 -44.92 1.05 -13.80
C ASN A 308 -44.33 2.43 -13.40
N GLY A 309 -43.26 2.44 -12.60
CA GLY A 309 -42.48 3.61 -12.20
C GLY A 309 -43.20 4.52 -11.20
N ASP A 310 -44.03 3.96 -10.32
CA ASP A 310 -44.77 4.70 -9.29
C ASP A 310 -44.18 4.63 -7.87
N ASP A 311 -42.97 4.06 -7.76
CA ASP A 311 -42.22 3.82 -6.52
C ASP A 311 -42.95 2.87 -5.54
N ASP A 312 -43.81 1.97 -6.02
CA ASP A 312 -44.56 0.98 -5.21
C ASP A 312 -44.52 -0.44 -5.81
N LEU A 313 -43.40 -1.14 -5.56
CA LEU A 313 -43.17 -2.55 -5.92
C LEU A 313 -44.28 -3.51 -5.48
N THR A 314 -45.09 -3.15 -4.48
CA THR A 314 -46.10 -4.07 -3.91
C THR A 314 -47.36 -4.21 -4.76
N ASN A 315 -47.44 -3.49 -5.88
CA ASN A 315 -48.62 -3.44 -6.73
C ASN A 315 -48.38 -3.93 -8.18
N ASP A 316 -47.15 -4.22 -8.56
CA ASP A 316 -46.77 -4.87 -9.80
C ASP A 316 -46.82 -6.40 -9.59
N ASP A 317 -47.69 -7.06 -10.35
CA ASP A 317 -48.11 -8.48 -10.23
C ASP A 317 -48.52 -8.91 -11.65
N THR A 318 -47.53 -9.29 -12.46
CA THR A 318 -47.66 -9.49 -13.92
C THR A 318 -48.64 -10.63 -14.24
N ASP A 319 -48.51 -11.78 -13.58
CA ASP A 319 -49.36 -12.95 -13.80
C ASP A 319 -50.72 -12.89 -13.05
N GLY A 320 -50.83 -12.00 -12.04
CA GLY A 320 -52.04 -11.79 -11.26
C GLY A 320 -52.34 -12.88 -10.24
N ASP A 321 -51.34 -13.65 -9.80
CA ASP A 321 -51.49 -14.71 -8.79
C ASP A 321 -51.64 -14.14 -7.36
N GLY A 322 -51.27 -12.87 -7.17
CA GLY A 322 -51.33 -12.13 -5.91
C GLY A 322 -50.00 -12.05 -5.16
N THR A 323 -48.91 -12.53 -5.74
CA THR A 323 -47.52 -12.35 -5.34
C THR A 323 -46.95 -11.22 -6.22
N PRO A 324 -46.57 -10.08 -5.64
CA PRO A 324 -45.93 -9.03 -6.44
C PRO A 324 -44.59 -9.52 -6.99
N ASN A 325 -44.19 -9.02 -8.15
CA ASN A 325 -43.00 -9.46 -8.90
C ASN A 325 -41.75 -9.57 -8.02
N TYR A 326 -41.42 -8.55 -7.23
CA TYR A 326 -40.27 -8.54 -6.30
C TYR A 326 -40.28 -9.59 -5.16
N LEU A 327 -41.28 -10.47 -5.15
CA LEU A 327 -41.41 -11.62 -4.26
C LEU A 327 -41.80 -12.91 -5.00
N ASP A 328 -41.89 -12.87 -6.32
CA ASP A 328 -42.15 -13.98 -7.22
C ASP A 328 -40.86 -14.35 -7.96
N ASN A 329 -40.74 -15.57 -8.45
CA ASN A 329 -39.51 -16.04 -9.11
C ASN A 329 -39.77 -16.52 -10.54
N ASP A 330 -40.96 -16.19 -11.05
CA ASP A 330 -41.63 -16.62 -12.28
C ASP A 330 -42.73 -15.58 -12.52
N ASP A 331 -42.31 -14.36 -12.85
CA ASP A 331 -43.10 -13.13 -12.77
C ASP A 331 -44.34 -13.11 -13.68
N ASP A 332 -44.22 -13.65 -14.89
CA ASP A 332 -45.31 -13.79 -15.88
C ASP A 332 -46.10 -15.11 -15.73
N GLY A 333 -45.63 -16.02 -14.88
CA GLY A 333 -46.28 -17.28 -14.56
C GLY A 333 -46.31 -18.29 -15.72
N ASP A 334 -45.40 -18.17 -16.68
CA ASP A 334 -45.26 -19.11 -17.78
C ASP A 334 -44.47 -20.38 -17.41
N GLY A 335 -43.79 -20.39 -16.25
CA GLY A 335 -43.13 -21.57 -15.73
C GLY A 335 -41.72 -21.81 -16.26
N VAL A 336 -41.17 -20.89 -17.05
CA VAL A 336 -39.74 -20.59 -17.03
C VAL A 336 -39.46 -19.68 -15.81
N LEU A 337 -38.22 -19.60 -15.36
CA LEU A 337 -37.90 -18.80 -14.16
C LEU A 337 -37.38 -17.45 -14.63
N THR A 338 -37.77 -16.37 -13.95
CA THR A 338 -37.23 -15.01 -14.20
C THR A 338 -35.70 -15.02 -14.34
N ALA A 339 -34.99 -15.80 -13.51
CA ALA A 339 -33.54 -15.96 -13.55
C ALA A 339 -32.95 -16.47 -14.88
N ASP A 340 -33.75 -17.24 -15.64
CA ASP A 340 -33.38 -17.85 -16.90
C ASP A 340 -33.72 -16.95 -18.12
N GLU A 341 -34.47 -15.85 -17.91
CA GLU A 341 -34.93 -14.88 -18.92
C GLU A 341 -34.46 -13.43 -18.69
N ALA A 342 -34.13 -13.08 -17.45
CA ALA A 342 -33.95 -11.70 -17.02
C ALA A 342 -32.90 -10.91 -17.79
N VAL A 343 -31.75 -11.52 -18.12
CA VAL A 343 -30.61 -10.78 -18.68
C VAL A 343 -29.78 -11.54 -19.70
N ASP A 344 -29.31 -10.80 -20.71
CA ASP A 344 -28.32 -11.24 -21.68
C ASP A 344 -26.91 -11.41 -21.06
N VAL A 345 -25.95 -11.86 -21.88
CA VAL A 345 -24.55 -12.04 -21.48
C VAL A 345 -23.84 -10.75 -21.03
N ASP A 346 -24.35 -9.59 -21.46
CA ASP A 346 -23.83 -8.26 -21.11
C ASP A 346 -24.58 -7.65 -19.92
N GLY A 347 -25.61 -8.33 -19.39
CA GLY A 347 -26.41 -7.94 -18.23
C GLY A 347 -27.53 -6.96 -18.54
N ASN A 348 -28.02 -6.91 -19.78
CA ASN A 348 -29.19 -6.12 -20.18
C ASN A 348 -30.45 -6.99 -20.22
N PRO A 349 -31.65 -6.43 -19.99
CA PRO A 349 -32.91 -7.15 -20.17
C PRO A 349 -33.04 -7.78 -21.56
N ILE A 350 -33.63 -8.98 -21.63
CA ILE A 350 -33.99 -9.66 -22.87
C ILE A 350 -35.43 -9.26 -23.26
N ASP A 351 -35.66 -9.13 -24.57
CA ASP A 351 -36.94 -8.76 -25.22
C ASP A 351 -36.85 -9.43 -26.60
N THR A 352 -37.26 -10.69 -26.65
CA THR A 352 -36.98 -11.63 -27.75
C THR A 352 -37.78 -11.26 -29.00
N ASP A 353 -39.07 -10.91 -28.86
CA ASP A 353 -39.93 -10.50 -29.98
C ASP A 353 -39.83 -8.99 -30.33
N GLY A 354 -39.30 -8.18 -29.42
CA GLY A 354 -39.09 -6.74 -29.61
C GLY A 354 -40.36 -5.90 -29.47
N ASP A 355 -41.39 -6.38 -28.80
CA ASP A 355 -42.66 -5.68 -28.61
C ASP A 355 -42.64 -4.62 -27.49
N GLY A 356 -41.67 -4.77 -26.57
CA GLY A 356 -41.34 -3.85 -25.50
C GLY A 356 -41.74 -4.31 -24.10
N ASP A 357 -42.43 -5.45 -23.98
CA ASP A 357 -42.44 -6.25 -22.75
C ASP A 357 -41.16 -7.13 -22.78
N VAL A 358 -40.56 -7.39 -21.61
CA VAL A 358 -39.29 -8.13 -21.51
C VAL A 358 -39.62 -9.58 -21.18
N ASP A 359 -38.80 -10.53 -21.62
CA ASP A 359 -39.10 -11.97 -21.55
C ASP A 359 -39.64 -12.41 -20.18
N TYR A 360 -38.95 -12.06 -19.08
CA TYR A 360 -39.41 -12.39 -17.72
C TYR A 360 -40.70 -11.69 -17.24
N LEU A 361 -41.34 -10.88 -18.08
CA LEU A 361 -42.64 -10.23 -17.85
C LEU A 361 -43.62 -10.53 -19.00
N ASP A 362 -43.26 -11.41 -19.93
CA ASP A 362 -44.02 -11.78 -21.12
C ASP A 362 -44.30 -13.29 -21.09
N ASN A 363 -45.50 -13.70 -21.49
CA ASN A 363 -45.87 -15.12 -21.46
C ASN A 363 -45.88 -15.78 -22.85
N ASP A 364 -45.38 -15.07 -23.85
CA ASP A 364 -45.28 -15.40 -25.27
C ASP A 364 -43.98 -14.76 -25.81
N ASP A 365 -42.84 -15.16 -25.25
CA ASP A 365 -41.50 -14.55 -25.40
C ASP A 365 -41.07 -14.21 -26.84
N ASP A 366 -41.43 -15.06 -27.80
CA ASP A 366 -41.10 -14.88 -29.22
C ASP A 366 -42.24 -14.30 -30.07
N GLY A 367 -43.39 -14.05 -29.44
CA GLY A 367 -44.56 -13.38 -30.02
C GLY A 367 -45.24 -14.17 -31.13
N ASP A 368 -45.09 -15.50 -31.15
CA ASP A 368 -45.64 -16.36 -32.18
C ASP A 368 -47.12 -16.74 -31.94
N GLY A 369 -47.63 -16.49 -30.74
CA GLY A 369 -49.03 -16.68 -30.35
C GLY A 369 -49.31 -18.00 -29.61
N VAL A 370 -48.29 -18.83 -29.37
CA VAL A 370 -48.31 -19.94 -28.41
C VAL A 370 -47.65 -19.45 -27.12
N PHE A 371 -48.24 -19.71 -25.96
CA PHE A 371 -47.58 -19.29 -24.71
C PHE A 371 -46.34 -20.14 -24.43
N THR A 372 -45.29 -19.50 -23.89
CA THR A 372 -43.98 -20.07 -23.53
C THR A 372 -44.12 -21.41 -22.79
N ASN A 373 -45.10 -21.48 -21.88
CA ASN A 373 -45.38 -22.65 -21.06
C ASN A 373 -45.79 -23.93 -21.84
N PHE A 374 -46.15 -23.80 -23.11
CA PHE A 374 -46.48 -24.89 -24.01
C PHE A 374 -45.34 -25.26 -24.96
N GLU A 375 -44.24 -24.51 -24.97
CA GLU A 375 -43.18 -24.55 -25.98
C GLU A 375 -41.90 -25.16 -25.40
N THR A 376 -42.02 -26.44 -25.09
CA THR A 376 -40.90 -27.17 -24.49
C THR A 376 -40.06 -27.81 -25.57
N GLY A 377 -38.86 -27.29 -25.87
CA GLY A 377 -38.06 -27.96 -26.89
C GLY A 377 -36.92 -27.18 -27.50
N ASP A 378 -36.61 -27.64 -28.71
CA ASP A 378 -35.65 -27.17 -29.72
C ASP A 378 -35.97 -28.08 -30.93
N THR A 379 -37.11 -27.80 -31.57
CA THR A 379 -37.81 -28.68 -32.50
C THR A 379 -36.99 -28.90 -33.78
N ASP A 380 -36.32 -27.86 -34.27
CA ASP A 380 -35.41 -27.93 -35.43
C ASP A 380 -33.96 -28.36 -35.07
N GLY A 381 -33.59 -28.29 -33.78
CA GLY A 381 -32.26 -28.65 -33.27
C GLY A 381 -31.18 -27.60 -33.55
N ASN A 382 -31.55 -26.34 -33.74
CA ASN A 382 -30.64 -25.22 -34.02
C ASN A 382 -29.96 -24.70 -32.74
N GLY A 383 -30.49 -25.03 -31.56
CA GLY A 383 -29.97 -24.68 -30.25
C GLY A 383 -30.56 -23.42 -29.62
N VAL A 384 -31.60 -22.83 -30.23
CA VAL A 384 -32.56 -21.92 -29.63
C VAL A 384 -33.72 -22.79 -29.11
N ALA A 385 -34.30 -22.42 -27.96
CA ALA A 385 -35.45 -23.15 -27.44
C ALA A 385 -36.70 -22.69 -28.18
N ASP A 386 -37.69 -23.57 -28.31
CA ASP A 386 -38.96 -23.30 -29.03
C ASP A 386 -39.59 -21.98 -28.57
N TYR A 387 -39.71 -21.75 -27.25
CA TYR A 387 -40.23 -20.48 -26.70
C TYR A 387 -39.42 -19.20 -27.00
N LEU A 388 -38.28 -19.30 -27.69
CA LEU A 388 -37.44 -18.18 -28.12
C LEU A 388 -37.24 -18.17 -29.65
N ASP A 389 -38.02 -18.96 -30.40
CA ASP A 389 -37.84 -19.23 -31.84
C ASP A 389 -39.16 -19.17 -32.62
N ASP A 390 -39.42 -18.01 -33.24
CA ASP A 390 -40.65 -17.72 -34.01
C ASP A 390 -40.91 -18.63 -35.25
N ASP A 391 -40.00 -19.55 -35.55
CA ASP A 391 -40.02 -20.56 -36.63
C ASP A 391 -39.58 -21.94 -36.08
N ASP A 392 -40.28 -22.42 -35.05
CA ASP A 392 -40.09 -23.67 -34.28
C ASP A 392 -39.44 -24.86 -35.03
N ASP A 393 -39.92 -25.16 -36.24
CA ASP A 393 -39.48 -26.31 -37.03
C ASP A 393 -38.43 -25.97 -38.11
N GLY A 394 -38.13 -24.68 -38.28
CA GLY A 394 -37.15 -24.15 -39.22
C GLY A 394 -37.54 -24.33 -40.69
N ASP A 395 -38.83 -24.44 -41.02
CA ASP A 395 -39.34 -24.58 -42.39
C ASP A 395 -39.41 -23.24 -43.16
N THR A 396 -39.18 -22.11 -42.48
CA THR A 396 -39.26 -20.71 -42.95
C THR A 396 -40.65 -20.07 -42.97
N ILE A 397 -41.65 -20.71 -42.38
CA ILE A 397 -42.98 -20.19 -42.16
C ILE A 397 -43.18 -20.02 -40.65
N LEU A 398 -43.10 -18.78 -40.18
CA LEU A 398 -43.28 -18.48 -38.74
C LEU A 398 -44.51 -19.18 -38.15
N THR A 399 -44.39 -19.71 -36.94
CA THR A 399 -45.42 -20.48 -36.21
C THR A 399 -46.79 -19.78 -36.20
N ILE A 400 -46.80 -18.45 -36.02
CA ILE A 400 -48.01 -17.61 -36.06
C ILE A 400 -48.81 -17.73 -37.39
N ASN A 401 -48.14 -18.12 -38.48
CA ASN A 401 -48.73 -18.32 -39.81
C ASN A 401 -49.12 -19.77 -40.11
N GLU A 402 -48.87 -20.69 -39.18
CA GLU A 402 -49.10 -22.13 -39.31
C GLU A 402 -50.33 -22.61 -38.54
N ASN A 403 -51.06 -21.67 -37.93
CA ASN A 403 -52.33 -21.92 -37.24
C ASN A 403 -52.13 -22.87 -36.04
N ALA A 404 -51.07 -22.58 -35.28
CA ALA A 404 -50.70 -23.20 -34.00
C ALA A 404 -51.76 -22.99 -32.91
N ASP A 405 -52.34 -21.79 -32.83
CA ASP A 405 -53.52 -21.52 -31.98
C ASP A 405 -54.69 -20.89 -32.78
N PRO A 406 -55.60 -21.73 -33.31
CA PRO A 406 -56.76 -21.25 -34.08
C PRO A 406 -57.79 -20.44 -33.28
N ASN A 407 -57.78 -20.56 -31.95
CA ASN A 407 -58.79 -19.95 -31.09
C ASN A 407 -58.28 -18.72 -30.31
N SER A 408 -56.96 -18.49 -30.36
CA SER A 408 -56.24 -17.34 -29.79
C SER A 408 -56.41 -17.26 -28.27
N ASP A 409 -56.27 -18.40 -27.59
CA ASP A 409 -56.18 -18.54 -26.14
C ASP A 409 -54.78 -18.90 -25.63
N GLY A 410 -53.76 -18.86 -26.49
CA GLY A 410 -52.35 -19.17 -26.26
C GLY A 410 -52.07 -20.67 -26.14
N ASN A 411 -53.11 -21.52 -26.16
CA ASN A 411 -52.97 -22.95 -25.93
C ASN A 411 -53.00 -23.75 -27.23
N PRO A 412 -51.93 -24.47 -27.60
CA PRO A 412 -51.86 -25.17 -28.89
C PRO A 412 -52.65 -26.50 -28.92
N VAL A 413 -53.53 -26.76 -27.95
CA VAL A 413 -54.36 -28.00 -27.90
C VAL A 413 -55.26 -28.15 -29.12
N ASP A 414 -55.66 -27.05 -29.78
CA ASP A 414 -56.43 -27.08 -31.01
C ASP A 414 -55.64 -26.74 -32.28
N ALA A 415 -54.30 -26.76 -32.20
CA ALA A 415 -53.39 -26.61 -33.34
C ALA A 415 -53.81 -27.48 -34.53
N LEU A 416 -53.59 -26.95 -35.74
CA LEU A 416 -53.88 -27.69 -36.97
C LEU A 416 -52.92 -28.86 -37.13
N ASP A 417 -53.48 -30.06 -37.34
CA ASP A 417 -52.74 -31.25 -37.78
C ASP A 417 -53.38 -31.71 -39.10
N SER A 418 -52.79 -31.27 -40.22
CA SER A 418 -53.33 -31.42 -41.56
C SER A 418 -53.32 -32.87 -42.06
N ASP A 419 -52.36 -33.68 -41.60
CA ASP A 419 -52.16 -35.06 -42.06
C ASP A 419 -52.60 -36.14 -41.05
N ALA A 420 -52.98 -35.72 -39.85
CA ALA A 420 -53.50 -36.50 -38.74
C ALA A 420 -52.49 -37.54 -38.21
N ASP A 421 -51.20 -37.22 -38.24
CA ASP A 421 -50.14 -38.09 -37.72
C ASP A 421 -49.86 -37.91 -36.21
N GLY A 422 -50.40 -36.84 -35.62
CA GLY A 422 -50.32 -36.53 -34.20
C GLY A 422 -49.26 -35.49 -33.84
N THR A 423 -48.51 -34.96 -34.80
CA THR A 423 -47.68 -33.76 -34.64
C THR A 423 -48.40 -32.58 -35.32
N PRO A 424 -48.63 -31.46 -34.63
CA PRO A 424 -49.17 -30.24 -35.26
C PRO A 424 -48.33 -29.72 -36.42
N ASP A 425 -48.96 -29.02 -37.36
CA ASP A 425 -48.32 -28.49 -38.57
C ASP A 425 -47.13 -27.58 -38.23
N TYR A 426 -47.21 -26.76 -37.16
CA TYR A 426 -46.14 -25.83 -36.74
C TYR A 426 -44.87 -26.48 -36.18
N LEU A 427 -44.89 -27.81 -36.01
CA LEU A 427 -43.75 -28.61 -35.54
C LEU A 427 -43.27 -29.59 -36.65
N GLN A 428 -43.50 -29.28 -37.93
CA GLN A 428 -43.31 -30.18 -39.08
C GLN A 428 -42.59 -29.55 -40.30
N ALA A 429 -41.26 -29.59 -40.28
CA ALA A 429 -40.36 -29.12 -41.36
C ALA A 429 -40.50 -29.72 -42.77
#